data_AF-A0A968XLG7-F1
#
_entry.id   AF-A0A968XLG7-F1
#
_cell.length_a   1.000
_cell.length_b   1.000
_cell.length_c   1.000
_cell.angle_alpha   90.00
_cell.angle_beta   90.00
_cell.angle_gamma   90.00
#
_symmetry.space_group_name_H-M   'P 1'
#
loop_
_entity.id
_entity.type
_entity.pdbx_description
1 polymer ?
#
loop_
_entity_poly.entity_id
_entity_poly.type
_entity_poly.pdbx_seq_one_letter_code
_entity_poly.pdbx_strand_id
1 'polypeptide(L)'
;MTLKKTIFLIILILIGTCVLVAWSSINKQGQDRVQIENRIPAIGVVSLREKRKLKDSVNFELIIRNVSNRPIIAVTLRHENSQESPNTIETSAIDGLSGDWRLMPNAAANMFFSVPLTGNAKVIIASVMYEDGATEGDAFLSEQMKNKREGIKFALQKFIPILQKGKNLPTEDIPDEIIQALTNEVINAEKQGVPQTFLRGFIDTKNLVISDLNELKRFKQEQRNNPEFTPKNHFQKRLNSLERTFSKL
;
A
#
# COMPACT_ATOMS: atom_id res chain seq x y z
N MET A 1 64.79 -23.09 -4.98
CA MET A 1 63.75 -22.04 -4.98
C MET A 1 63.99 -21.17 -3.74
N THR A 2 64.30 -19.88 -3.87
CA THR A 2 64.72 -19.05 -2.73
C THR A 2 63.52 -18.67 -1.88
N LEU A 3 63.67 -18.66 -0.55
CA LEU A 3 62.61 -18.32 0.44
C LEU A 3 61.82 -17.05 0.06
N LYS A 4 62.51 -16.06 -0.52
CA LYS A 4 61.93 -14.81 -1.04
C LYS A 4 60.89 -15.04 -2.15
N LYS A 5 61.13 -15.98 -3.08
CA LYS A 5 60.19 -16.30 -4.17
C LYS A 5 58.94 -17.01 -3.66
N THR A 6 59.06 -17.84 -2.63
CA THR A 6 57.92 -18.52 -2.01
C THR A 6 57.02 -17.55 -1.24
N ILE A 7 57.61 -16.62 -0.48
CA ILE A 7 56.86 -15.56 0.22
C ILE A 7 56.14 -14.66 -0.77
N PHE A 8 56.81 -14.28 -1.86
CA PHE A 8 56.21 -13.46 -2.91
C PHE A 8 55.01 -14.14 -3.57
N LEU A 9 55.10 -15.45 -3.84
CA LEU A 9 54.01 -16.23 -4.42
C LEU A 9 52.79 -16.31 -3.48
N ILE A 10 53.02 -16.51 -2.18
CA ILE A 10 51.94 -16.56 -1.18
C ILE A 10 51.19 -15.23 -1.09
N ILE A 11 51.92 -14.11 -1.09
CA ILE A 11 51.31 -12.77 -1.08
C ILE A 11 50.45 -12.54 -2.33
N LEU A 12 50.93 -12.96 -3.50
CA LEU A 12 50.19 -12.84 -4.76
C LEU A 12 48.88 -13.64 -4.76
N ILE A 13 48.89 -14.85 -4.19
CA ILE A 13 47.69 -15.68 -4.03
C ILE A 13 46.71 -15.03 -3.05
N LEU A 14 47.19 -14.49 -1.93
CA LEU A 14 46.37 -13.78 -0.94
C LEU A 14 45.70 -12.52 -1.51
N ILE A 15 46.43 -11.74 -2.31
CA ILE A 15 45.86 -10.58 -3.00
C ILE A 15 44.83 -11.04 -4.02
N GLY A 16 45.12 -12.07 -4.81
CA GLY A 16 44.20 -12.63 -5.79
C GLY A 16 42.89 -13.14 -5.18
N THR A 17 42.96 -13.85 -4.04
CA THR A 17 41.75 -14.31 -3.33
C THR A 17 40.98 -13.16 -2.71
N CYS A 18 41.64 -12.17 -2.11
CA CYS A 18 40.97 -10.95 -1.61
C CYS A 18 40.24 -10.19 -2.72
N VAL A 19 40.87 -10.05 -3.90
CA VAL A 19 40.25 -9.39 -5.07
C VAL A 19 39.06 -10.20 -5.57
N LEU A 20 39.15 -11.52 -5.66
CA LEU A 20 38.02 -12.38 -6.08
C LEU A 20 36.86 -12.36 -5.08
N VAL A 21 37.14 -12.37 -3.77
CA VAL A 21 36.12 -12.27 -2.72
C VAL A 21 35.44 -10.91 -2.77
N ALA A 22 36.21 -9.82 -2.86
CA ALA A 22 35.69 -8.46 -3.02
C ALA A 22 34.85 -8.32 -4.29
N TRP A 23 35.31 -8.87 -5.42
CA TRP A 23 34.59 -8.84 -6.69
C TRP A 23 33.28 -9.65 -6.63
N SER A 24 33.30 -10.83 -5.99
CA SER A 24 32.08 -11.64 -5.79
C SER A 24 31.07 -10.97 -4.85
N SER A 25 31.56 -10.22 -3.85
CA SER A 25 30.73 -9.46 -2.91
C SER A 25 30.08 -8.25 -3.58
N ILE A 26 30.83 -7.54 -4.43
CA ILE A 26 30.34 -6.38 -5.20
C ILE A 26 29.29 -6.82 -6.24
N ASN A 27 29.51 -7.93 -6.95
CA ASN A 27 28.54 -8.41 -7.96
C ASN A 27 27.27 -9.03 -7.36
N LYS A 28 27.31 -9.57 -6.13
CA LYS A 28 26.12 -10.16 -5.46
C LYS A 28 25.25 -9.15 -4.71
N GLN A 29 25.66 -7.89 -4.59
CA GLN A 29 25.00 -6.95 -3.67
C GLN A 29 23.75 -6.23 -4.21
N GLY A 30 23.47 -6.26 -5.51
CA GLY A 30 22.42 -5.40 -6.10
C GLY A 30 21.28 -6.09 -6.83
N GLN A 31 21.56 -7.09 -7.67
CA GLN A 31 20.55 -7.65 -8.61
C GLN A 31 19.96 -9.00 -8.20
N ASP A 32 20.67 -9.82 -7.42
CA ASP A 32 20.20 -11.17 -7.06
C ASP A 32 19.26 -11.20 -5.83
N ARG A 33 19.09 -10.08 -5.13
CA ARG A 33 18.33 -10.05 -3.85
C ARG A 33 16.83 -9.97 -4.03
N VAL A 34 16.35 -9.32 -5.09
CA VAL A 34 14.92 -9.16 -5.36
C VAL A 34 14.62 -9.54 -6.80
N GLN A 35 13.83 -10.59 -6.97
CA GLN A 35 13.29 -10.98 -8.27
C GLN A 35 11.86 -10.45 -8.39
N ILE A 36 11.55 -9.78 -9.50
CA ILE A 36 10.19 -9.33 -9.81
C ILE A 36 9.59 -10.29 -10.82
N GLU A 37 8.49 -10.94 -10.45
CA GLU A 37 7.67 -11.71 -11.37
C GLU A 37 6.39 -10.94 -11.67
N ASN A 38 6.14 -10.63 -12.94
CA ASN A 38 4.90 -10.01 -13.35
C ASN A 38 3.96 -11.06 -13.93
N ARG A 39 2.90 -11.42 -13.19
CA ARG A 39 1.86 -12.35 -13.65
C ARG A 39 0.66 -11.65 -14.30
N ILE A 40 0.70 -10.33 -14.40
CA ILE A 40 -0.40 -9.50 -14.86
C ILE A 40 -0.01 -8.79 -16.17
N PRO A 41 -0.46 -9.30 -17.33
CA PRO A 41 -0.29 -8.63 -18.63
C PRO A 41 -0.67 -7.15 -18.66
N ALA A 42 -1.68 -6.74 -17.88
CA ALA A 42 -2.14 -5.35 -17.82
C ALA A 42 -1.17 -4.38 -17.12
N ILE A 43 -0.13 -4.90 -16.46
CA ILE A 43 0.90 -4.09 -15.81
C ILE A 43 2.24 -4.27 -16.54
N GLY A 44 2.94 -3.17 -16.80
CA GLY A 44 4.34 -3.17 -17.18
C GLY A 44 5.22 -2.76 -15.99
N VAL A 45 6.30 -3.48 -15.74
CA VAL A 45 7.32 -3.07 -14.77
C VAL A 45 8.29 -2.11 -15.46
N VAL A 46 8.32 -0.85 -15.01
CA VAL A 46 9.17 0.20 -15.59
C VAL A 46 10.54 0.20 -14.95
N SER A 47 10.62 0.14 -13.62
CA SER A 47 11.90 0.04 -12.92
C SER A 47 11.74 -0.44 -11.48
N LEU A 48 12.79 -1.04 -10.93
CA LEU A 48 12.93 -1.35 -9.51
C LEU A 48 14.16 -0.63 -8.95
N ARG A 49 14.03 0.06 -7.82
CA ARG A 49 15.11 0.82 -7.19
C ARG A 49 15.13 0.58 -5.69
N GLU A 50 16.30 0.23 -5.14
CA GLU A 50 16.53 0.26 -3.69
C GLU A 50 16.49 1.72 -3.21
N LYS A 51 15.69 2.01 -2.19
CA LYS A 51 15.58 3.35 -1.59
C LYS A 51 16.39 3.48 -0.31
N ARG A 52 16.25 2.50 0.58
CA ARG A 52 16.84 2.56 1.92
C ARG A 52 17.00 1.18 2.53
N LYS A 53 18.15 0.94 3.16
CA LYS A 53 18.33 -0.15 4.12
C LYS A 53 17.91 0.31 5.51
N LEU A 54 16.95 -0.42 6.08
CA LEU A 54 16.57 -0.36 7.49
C LEU A 54 17.29 -1.47 8.25
N LYS A 55 17.13 -1.50 9.59
CA LYS A 55 17.85 -2.44 10.46
C LYS A 55 17.63 -3.90 10.08
N ASP A 56 16.39 -4.26 9.71
CA ASP A 56 15.97 -5.64 9.45
C ASP A 56 15.41 -5.85 8.02
N SER A 57 15.25 -4.78 7.25
CA SER A 57 14.64 -4.82 5.91
C SER A 57 15.26 -3.82 4.92
N VAL A 58 15.01 -4.03 3.63
CA VAL A 58 15.36 -3.12 2.54
C VAL A 58 14.08 -2.62 1.89
N ASN A 59 13.96 -1.30 1.78
CA ASN A 59 12.85 -0.65 1.10
C ASN A 59 13.16 -0.47 -0.37
N PHE A 60 12.21 -0.88 -1.21
CA PHE A 60 12.25 -0.76 -2.65
C PHE A 60 11.14 0.16 -3.16
N GLU A 61 11.45 0.89 -4.22
CA GLU A 61 10.49 1.55 -5.10
C GLU A 61 10.37 0.75 -6.40
N LEU A 62 9.17 0.27 -6.70
CA LEU A 62 8.81 -0.34 -7.97
C LEU A 62 7.93 0.65 -8.74
N ILE A 63 8.36 1.03 -9.93
CA ILE A 63 7.57 1.85 -10.84
C ILE A 63 6.83 0.89 -11.78
N ILE A 64 5.50 0.91 -11.72
CA ILE A 64 4.62 0.17 -12.61
C ILE A 64 3.95 1.11 -13.61
N ARG A 65 3.57 0.58 -14.76
CA ARG A 65 2.75 1.25 -15.77
C ARG A 65 1.52 0.43 -16.07
N ASN A 66 0.37 1.08 -16.18
CA ASN A 66 -0.81 0.42 -16.73
C ASN A 66 -0.68 0.35 -18.26
N VAL A 67 -0.55 -0.86 -18.80
CA VAL A 67 -0.49 -1.11 -20.24
C VAL A 67 -1.84 -1.54 -20.81
N SER A 68 -2.85 -1.72 -19.95
CA SER A 68 -4.23 -1.92 -20.34
C SER A 68 -4.89 -0.60 -20.78
N ASN A 69 -5.94 -0.72 -21.58
CA ASN A 69 -6.82 0.39 -21.94
C ASN A 69 -7.85 0.71 -20.84
N ARG A 70 -7.87 -0.05 -19.73
CA ARG A 70 -8.78 0.14 -18.61
C ARG A 70 -8.06 0.76 -17.41
N PRO A 71 -8.65 1.75 -16.73
CA PRO A 71 -8.11 2.26 -15.47
C PRO A 71 -8.04 1.17 -14.39
N ILE A 72 -6.90 1.12 -13.69
CA ILE A 72 -6.66 0.19 -12.57
C ILE A 72 -6.81 0.97 -11.25
N ILE A 73 -7.48 0.35 -10.29
CA ILE A 73 -7.85 0.97 -9.01
C ILE A 73 -7.27 0.22 -7.79
N ALA A 74 -6.75 -0.98 -7.97
CA ALA A 74 -5.98 -1.68 -6.96
C ALA A 74 -4.95 -2.60 -7.60
N VAL A 75 -3.78 -2.70 -6.96
CA VAL A 75 -2.71 -3.64 -7.34
C VAL A 75 -2.21 -4.32 -6.08
N THR A 76 -2.16 -5.66 -6.11
CA THR A 76 -1.63 -6.46 -5.00
C THR A 76 -0.29 -7.07 -5.37
N LEU A 77 0.71 -6.84 -4.51
CA LEU A 77 1.99 -7.54 -4.53
C LEU A 77 1.94 -8.72 -3.57
N ARG A 78 2.48 -9.86 -4.00
CA ARG A 78 2.73 -11.02 -3.14
C ARG A 78 4.24 -11.17 -2.93
N HIS A 79 4.65 -11.36 -1.69
CA HIS A 79 6.03 -11.62 -1.36
C HIS A 79 6.21 -13.12 -1.08
N GLU A 80 7.23 -13.73 -1.69
CA GLU A 80 7.68 -15.08 -1.40
C GLU A 80 9.11 -14.97 -0.84
N ASN A 81 9.27 -15.33 0.44
CA ASN A 81 10.58 -15.43 1.06
C ASN A 81 11.02 -16.90 1.08
N SER A 82 12.18 -17.18 0.49
CA SER A 82 12.80 -18.51 0.44
C SER A 82 13.01 -19.21 1.79
N GLN A 83 12.93 -18.49 2.92
CA GLN A 83 13.19 -19.02 4.27
C GLN A 83 11.95 -19.25 5.14
N GLU A 84 10.77 -18.77 4.73
CA GLU A 84 9.52 -18.99 5.45
C GLU A 84 8.61 -19.93 4.66
N SER A 85 7.72 -20.64 5.36
CA SER A 85 6.76 -21.56 4.75
C SER A 85 6.07 -20.90 3.55
N PRO A 86 5.85 -21.61 2.42
CA PRO A 86 5.28 -21.05 1.18
C PRO A 86 3.86 -20.44 1.31
N ASN A 87 3.29 -20.44 2.51
CA ASN A 87 1.95 -19.97 2.85
C ASN A 87 1.93 -18.69 3.70
N THR A 88 3.07 -18.10 4.08
CA THR A 88 3.10 -16.77 4.73
C THR A 88 3.00 -15.68 3.65
N ILE A 89 1.78 -15.43 3.17
CA ILE A 89 1.53 -14.42 2.13
C ILE A 89 1.52 -13.04 2.79
N GLU A 90 2.66 -12.35 2.78
CA GLU A 90 2.66 -10.90 3.01
C GLU A 90 2.15 -10.20 1.74
N THR A 91 1.05 -9.47 1.89
CA THR A 91 0.43 -8.71 0.80
C THR A 91 0.67 -7.22 1.03
N SER A 92 1.37 -6.59 0.08
CA SER A 92 1.39 -5.13 -0.02
C SER A 92 0.44 -4.71 -1.12
N ALA A 93 -0.68 -4.09 -0.76
CA ALA A 93 -1.62 -3.53 -1.71
C ALA A 93 -1.38 -2.03 -1.82
N ILE A 94 -1.30 -1.51 -3.05
CA ILE A 94 -1.61 -0.09 -3.27
C ILE A 94 -3.09 -0.02 -3.50
N ASP A 95 -3.74 0.57 -2.51
CA ASP A 95 -5.17 0.53 -2.39
C ASP A 95 -5.77 1.86 -2.84
N GLY A 96 -6.28 1.89 -4.07
CA GLY A 96 -7.23 2.92 -4.50
C GLY A 96 -8.65 2.60 -4.07
N LEU A 97 -8.91 1.50 -3.35
CA LEU A 97 -10.27 1.18 -2.90
C LEU A 97 -10.75 2.14 -1.79
N SER A 98 -9.85 2.86 -1.10
CA SER A 98 -10.17 3.81 -0.03
C SER A 98 -9.85 5.28 -0.35
N GLY A 99 -9.42 5.62 -1.58
CA GLY A 99 -9.02 6.99 -1.94
C GLY A 99 -9.13 7.32 -3.42
N ASP A 100 -8.69 8.53 -3.81
CA ASP A 100 -8.71 9.02 -5.20
C ASP A 100 -7.62 8.38 -6.10
N TRP A 101 -6.93 7.34 -5.63
CA TRP A 101 -5.85 6.72 -6.39
C TRP A 101 -6.39 5.90 -7.56
N ARG A 102 -5.85 6.16 -8.75
CA ARG A 102 -6.20 5.46 -9.98
C ARG A 102 -5.00 5.49 -10.93
N LEU A 103 -4.69 4.34 -11.50
CA LEU A 103 -3.68 4.22 -12.54
C LEU A 103 -4.36 4.24 -13.92
N MET A 104 -4.39 5.41 -14.55
CA MET A 104 -4.96 5.59 -15.89
C MET A 104 -4.18 4.79 -16.95
N PRO A 105 -4.80 4.45 -18.09
CA PRO A 105 -4.10 3.83 -19.22
C PRO A 105 -2.82 4.58 -19.58
N ASN A 106 -1.73 3.84 -19.78
CA ASN A 106 -0.37 4.33 -20.05
C ASN A 106 0.28 5.19 -18.97
N ALA A 107 -0.39 5.45 -17.85
CA ALA A 107 0.19 6.17 -16.72
C ALA A 107 1.11 5.25 -15.90
N ALA A 108 2.10 5.85 -15.25
CA ALA A 108 3.00 5.17 -14.33
C ALA A 108 2.74 5.60 -12.89
N ALA A 109 2.94 4.68 -11.94
CA ALA A 109 2.87 4.93 -10.52
C ALA A 109 3.99 4.23 -9.78
N ASN A 110 4.39 4.84 -8.66
CA ASN A 110 5.40 4.30 -7.78
C ASN A 110 4.72 3.45 -6.71
N MET A 111 5.29 2.28 -6.47
CA MET A 111 4.94 1.37 -5.40
C MET A 111 6.10 1.24 -4.43
N PHE A 112 5.82 1.24 -3.14
CA PHE A 112 6.84 1.05 -2.12
C PHE A 112 6.56 -0.22 -1.34
N PHE A 113 7.58 -1.04 -1.16
CA PHE A 113 7.51 -2.26 -0.36
C PHE A 113 8.84 -2.52 0.33
N SER A 114 8.80 -3.35 1.37
CA SER A 114 9.97 -3.75 2.14
C SER A 114 10.16 -5.25 2.05
N VAL A 115 11.42 -5.68 1.97
CA VAL A 115 11.79 -7.10 2.02
C VAL A 115 12.82 -7.33 3.12
N PRO A 116 12.86 -8.50 3.78
CA PRO A 116 13.89 -8.81 4.77
C PRO A 116 15.32 -8.68 4.21
N LEU A 117 16.29 -8.32 5.06
CA LEU A 117 17.70 -8.19 4.67
C LEU A 117 18.36 -9.52 4.27
N THR A 118 17.81 -10.63 4.75
CA THR A 118 18.33 -11.98 4.60
C THR A 118 17.51 -12.79 3.60
N GLY A 119 18.19 -13.55 2.73
CA GLY A 119 17.56 -14.40 1.72
C GLY A 119 17.33 -13.70 0.38
N ASN A 120 16.79 -14.46 -0.58
CA ASN A 120 16.29 -13.93 -1.83
C ASN A 120 14.79 -13.66 -1.68
N ALA A 121 14.37 -12.45 -2.00
CA ALA A 121 12.97 -12.09 -2.04
C ALA A 121 12.44 -12.21 -3.46
N LYS A 122 11.30 -12.88 -3.62
CA LYS A 122 10.57 -12.89 -4.89
C LYS A 122 9.28 -12.12 -4.71
N VAL A 123 9.14 -11.05 -5.47
CA VAL A 123 7.98 -10.16 -5.41
C VAL A 123 7.18 -10.32 -6.67
N ILE A 124 5.91 -10.68 -6.50
CA ILE A 124 5.01 -11.04 -7.59
C ILE A 124 3.93 -9.97 -7.68
N ILE A 125 3.78 -9.34 -8.85
CA ILE A 125 2.56 -8.59 -9.17
C ILE A 125 1.47 -9.63 -9.37
N ALA A 126 0.62 -9.80 -8.36
CA ALA A 126 -0.19 -11.01 -8.19
C ALA A 126 -1.63 -10.83 -8.65
N SER A 127 -2.20 -9.63 -8.47
CA SER A 127 -3.54 -9.34 -8.97
C SER A 127 -3.78 -7.84 -9.14
N VAL A 128 -4.73 -7.51 -10.02
CA VAL A 128 -5.25 -6.14 -10.22
C VAL A 128 -6.75 -6.12 -10.21
N MET A 129 -7.32 -4.98 -9.81
CA MET A 129 -8.72 -4.67 -9.97
C MET A 129 -8.89 -3.44 -10.86
N TYR A 130 -9.77 -3.57 -11.85
CA TYR A 130 -10.16 -2.50 -12.76
C TYR A 130 -11.31 -1.68 -12.19
N GLU A 131 -11.48 -0.46 -12.69
CA GLU A 131 -12.56 0.43 -12.26
C GLU A 131 -13.97 -0.17 -12.49
N ASP A 132 -14.13 -0.98 -13.54
CA ASP A 132 -15.37 -1.70 -13.87
C ASP A 132 -15.65 -2.91 -12.94
N GLY A 133 -14.77 -3.20 -11.98
CA GLY A 133 -14.90 -4.31 -11.04
C GLY A 133 -14.35 -5.65 -11.54
N ALA A 134 -13.89 -5.72 -12.80
CA ALA A 134 -13.18 -6.89 -13.29
C ALA A 134 -11.84 -7.04 -12.55
N THR A 135 -11.37 -8.28 -12.45
CA THR A 135 -10.10 -8.62 -11.80
C THR A 135 -9.27 -9.53 -12.69
N GLU A 136 -7.96 -9.43 -12.57
CA GLU A 136 -7.00 -10.26 -13.28
C GLU A 136 -5.91 -10.71 -12.30
N GLY A 137 -5.46 -11.97 -12.42
CA GLY A 137 -4.43 -12.55 -11.56
C GLY A 137 -4.94 -13.62 -10.60
N ASP A 138 -4.29 -13.70 -9.44
CA ASP A 138 -4.59 -14.64 -8.36
C ASP A 138 -6.04 -14.52 -7.90
N ALA A 139 -6.78 -15.63 -7.95
CA ALA A 139 -8.22 -15.66 -7.67
C ALA A 139 -8.54 -15.35 -6.20
N PHE A 140 -7.75 -15.87 -5.27
CA PHE A 140 -7.95 -15.65 -3.83
C PHE A 140 -7.71 -14.17 -3.49
N LEU A 141 -6.63 -13.58 -4.00
CA LEU A 141 -6.36 -12.15 -3.81
C LEU A 141 -7.41 -11.27 -4.49
N SER A 142 -7.86 -11.66 -5.68
CA SER A 142 -8.95 -10.97 -6.40
C SER A 142 -10.25 -10.98 -5.59
N GLU A 143 -10.59 -12.11 -4.99
CA GLU A 143 -11.75 -12.24 -4.11
C GLU A 143 -11.60 -11.38 -2.85
N GLN A 144 -10.42 -11.37 -2.22
CA GLN A 144 -10.14 -10.49 -1.08
C GLN A 144 -10.32 -9.00 -1.45
N MET A 145 -9.86 -8.57 -2.62
CA MET A 145 -10.05 -7.18 -3.08
C MET A 145 -11.53 -6.87 -3.30
N LYS A 146 -12.30 -7.80 -3.89
CA LYS A 146 -13.75 -7.63 -4.09
C LYS A 146 -14.49 -7.52 -2.77
N ASN A 147 -14.23 -8.45 -1.84
CA ASN A 147 -14.83 -8.45 -0.51
C ASN A 147 -14.46 -7.18 0.27
N LYS A 148 -13.21 -6.72 0.15
CA LYS A 148 -12.77 -5.44 0.74
C LYS A 148 -13.55 -4.27 0.16
N ARG A 149 -13.68 -4.17 -1.16
CA ARG A 149 -14.43 -3.11 -1.86
C ARG A 149 -15.90 -3.09 -1.43
N GLU A 150 -16.55 -4.25 -1.35
CA GLU A 150 -17.93 -4.34 -0.86
C GLU A 150 -18.05 -3.91 0.61
N GLY A 151 -17.08 -4.26 1.46
CA GLY A 151 -16.98 -3.75 2.83
C GLY A 151 -16.84 -2.22 2.91
N ILE A 152 -16.05 -1.62 2.02
CA ILE A 152 -15.90 -0.16 1.92
C ILE A 152 -17.21 0.48 1.47
N LYS A 153 -17.87 -0.06 0.44
CA LYS A 153 -19.19 0.42 -0.01
C LYS A 153 -20.21 0.39 1.12
N PHE A 154 -20.28 -0.74 1.84
CA PHE A 154 -21.18 -0.89 2.97
C PHE A 154 -20.87 0.10 4.09
N ALA A 155 -19.60 0.34 4.41
CA ALA A 155 -19.18 1.35 5.37
C ALA A 155 -19.62 2.75 4.97
N LEU A 156 -19.38 3.15 3.72
CA LEU A 156 -19.76 4.46 3.23
C LEU A 156 -21.28 4.69 3.26
N GLN A 157 -22.08 3.67 2.90
CA GLN A 157 -23.54 3.73 3.03
C GLN A 157 -24.01 4.03 4.47
N LYS A 158 -23.29 3.52 5.47
CA LYS A 158 -23.59 3.75 6.89
C LYS A 158 -23.02 5.08 7.40
N PHE A 159 -21.82 5.45 6.98
CA PHE A 159 -21.10 6.60 7.51
C PHE A 159 -21.57 7.93 6.89
N ILE A 160 -21.90 7.96 5.59
CA ILE A 160 -22.33 9.21 4.92
C ILE A 160 -23.51 9.88 5.64
N PRO A 161 -24.61 9.18 6.00
CA PRO A 161 -25.71 9.79 6.74
C PRO A 161 -25.28 10.38 8.11
N ILE A 162 -24.33 9.74 8.79
CA ILE A 162 -23.79 10.22 10.08
C ILE A 162 -22.97 11.49 9.86
N LEU A 163 -22.11 11.50 8.85
CA LEU A 163 -21.29 12.66 8.49
C LEU A 163 -22.15 13.85 8.03
N GLN A 164 -23.23 13.59 7.28
CA GLN A 164 -24.18 14.61 6.84
C GLN A 164 -24.93 15.27 8.00
N LYS A 165 -25.25 14.53 9.07
CA LYS A 165 -25.81 15.14 10.29
C LYS A 165 -24.84 16.16 10.89
N GLY A 166 -23.54 15.88 10.84
CA GLY A 166 -22.49 16.79 11.28
C GLY A 166 -22.40 18.09 10.50
N LYS A 167 -22.58 18.03 9.18
CA LYS A 167 -22.56 19.20 8.29
C LYS A 167 -23.59 20.27 8.69
N ASN A 168 -24.72 19.83 9.23
CA ASN A 168 -25.84 20.70 9.58
C ASN A 168 -25.73 21.30 10.99
N LEU A 169 -24.66 21.00 11.73
CA LEU A 169 -24.47 21.54 13.06
C LEU A 169 -23.98 23.00 13.00
N PRO A 170 -24.47 23.85 13.92
CA PRO A 170 -24.15 25.28 13.93
C PRO A 170 -22.69 25.57 14.33
N THR A 171 -21.96 24.57 14.81
CA THR A 171 -20.58 24.70 15.28
C THR A 171 -19.58 24.62 14.11
N GLU A 172 -18.52 25.43 14.16
CA GLU A 172 -17.36 25.29 13.26
C GLU A 172 -16.52 24.04 13.59
N ASP A 173 -16.85 23.38 14.72
CA ASP A 173 -16.22 22.17 15.21
C ASP A 173 -16.92 20.90 14.77
N ILE A 174 -16.11 19.86 14.57
CA ILE A 174 -16.56 18.48 14.43
C ILE A 174 -16.89 17.94 15.83
N PRO A 175 -18.16 17.64 16.17
CA PRO A 175 -18.51 17.13 17.49
C PRO A 175 -17.91 15.75 17.75
N ASP A 176 -17.56 15.49 19.01
CA ASP A 176 -17.14 14.15 19.49
C ASP A 176 -18.23 13.09 19.25
N GLU A 177 -19.50 13.50 19.28
CA GLU A 177 -20.67 12.67 19.02
C GLU A 177 -20.62 11.98 17.64
N ILE A 178 -20.06 12.64 16.62
CA ILE A 178 -19.90 12.05 15.28
C ILE A 178 -18.85 10.94 15.30
N ILE A 179 -17.71 11.18 15.95
CA ILE A 179 -16.64 10.18 16.06
C ILE A 179 -17.14 8.97 16.87
N GLN A 180 -17.88 9.23 17.94
CA GLN A 180 -18.48 8.17 18.74
C GLN A 180 -19.54 7.38 17.95
N ALA A 181 -20.39 8.06 17.18
CA ALA A 181 -21.38 7.40 16.31
C ALA A 181 -20.72 6.50 15.26
N LEU A 182 -19.66 6.98 14.58
CA LEU A 182 -18.89 6.17 13.62
C LEU A 182 -18.21 4.97 14.28
N THR A 183 -17.72 5.14 15.51
CA THR A 183 -17.09 4.04 16.27
C THR A 183 -18.11 2.97 16.64
N ASN A 184 -19.31 3.39 17.05
CA ASN A 184 -20.39 2.50 17.43
C ASN A 184 -20.96 1.72 16.23
N GLU A 185 -20.87 2.26 15.01
CA GLU A 185 -21.35 1.56 13.80
C GLU A 185 -20.55 0.29 13.48
N VAL A 186 -19.26 0.17 13.82
CA VAL A 186 -18.53 -1.11 13.67
C VAL A 186 -19.10 -2.17 14.60
N ILE A 187 -19.36 -1.80 15.85
CA ILE A 187 -19.92 -2.70 16.86
C ILE A 187 -21.34 -3.14 16.46
N ASN A 188 -22.11 -2.25 15.82
CA ASN A 188 -23.45 -2.56 15.34
C ASN A 188 -23.43 -3.37 14.03
N ALA A 189 -22.47 -3.13 13.13
CA ALA A 189 -22.30 -3.87 11.89
C ALA A 189 -22.05 -5.36 12.13
N GLU A 190 -21.19 -5.70 13.10
CA GLU A 190 -20.95 -7.09 13.51
C GLU A 190 -22.23 -7.76 14.03
N LYS A 191 -23.06 -7.02 14.78
CA LYS A 191 -24.34 -7.51 15.33
C LYS A 191 -25.43 -7.63 14.27
N GLN A 192 -25.38 -6.83 13.21
CA GLN A 192 -26.36 -6.81 12.11
C GLN A 192 -26.07 -7.80 10.99
N GLY A 193 -25.07 -8.67 11.15
CA GLY A 193 -24.79 -9.75 10.22
C GLY A 193 -24.01 -9.32 8.97
N VAL A 194 -23.17 -8.28 9.07
CA VAL A 194 -22.19 -8.01 8.01
C VAL A 194 -21.30 -9.24 7.82
N PRO A 195 -21.17 -9.76 6.59
CA PRO A 195 -20.28 -10.89 6.33
C PRO A 195 -18.88 -10.61 6.88
N GLN A 196 -18.33 -11.56 7.62
CA GLN A 196 -16.97 -11.43 8.19
C GLN A 196 -15.92 -11.11 7.12
N THR A 197 -16.14 -11.57 5.89
CA THR A 197 -15.30 -11.29 4.71
C THR A 197 -15.26 -9.80 4.35
N PHE A 198 -16.29 -9.01 4.66
CA PHE A 198 -16.38 -7.57 4.35
C PHE A 198 -15.83 -6.69 5.47
N LEU A 199 -15.74 -7.25 6.69
CA LEU A 199 -15.41 -6.50 7.90
C LEU A 199 -14.08 -5.75 7.78
N ARG A 200 -13.09 -6.32 7.09
CA ARG A 200 -11.80 -5.66 6.86
C ARG A 200 -11.94 -4.34 6.11
N GLY A 201 -12.65 -4.31 4.98
CA GLY A 201 -12.90 -3.08 4.23
C GLY A 201 -13.71 -2.05 5.02
N PHE A 202 -14.65 -2.55 5.85
CA PHE A 202 -15.46 -1.72 6.72
C PHE A 202 -14.62 -1.01 7.81
N ILE A 203 -13.77 -1.78 8.50
CA ILE A 203 -12.89 -1.28 9.57
C ILE A 203 -11.85 -0.30 9.01
N ASP A 204 -11.21 -0.63 7.88
CA ASP A 204 -10.23 0.24 7.23
C ASP A 204 -10.86 1.61 6.90
N THR A 205 -12.08 1.60 6.34
CA THR A 205 -12.85 2.83 6.04
C THR A 205 -13.14 3.63 7.31
N LYS A 206 -13.58 2.97 8.38
CA LYS A 206 -13.85 3.64 9.67
C LYS A 206 -12.59 4.32 10.19
N ASN A 207 -11.48 3.59 10.22
CA ASN A 207 -10.21 4.09 10.75
C ASN A 207 -9.71 5.29 9.94
N LEU A 208 -9.82 5.23 8.61
CA LEU A 208 -9.47 6.36 7.74
C LEU A 208 -10.35 7.59 8.03
N VAL A 209 -11.68 7.42 8.05
CA VAL A 209 -12.61 8.53 8.31
C VAL A 209 -12.35 9.14 9.69
N ILE A 210 -12.19 8.32 10.73
CA ILE A 210 -11.89 8.81 12.08
C ILE A 210 -10.53 9.51 12.15
N SER A 211 -9.50 8.99 11.46
CA SER A 211 -8.18 9.63 11.37
C SER A 211 -8.31 11.03 10.76
N ASP A 212 -9.02 11.15 9.64
CA ASP A 212 -9.26 12.42 8.95
C ASP A 212 -10.03 13.41 9.83
N LEU A 213 -11.05 12.96 10.57
CA LEU A 213 -11.80 13.81 11.51
C LEU A 213 -10.93 14.29 12.67
N ASN A 214 -10.06 13.42 13.20
CA ASN A 214 -9.13 13.78 14.27
C ASN A 214 -8.03 14.72 13.79
N GLU A 215 -7.53 14.52 12.57
CA GLU A 215 -6.59 15.42 11.92
C GLU A 215 -7.22 16.82 11.77
N LEU A 216 -8.48 16.89 11.32
CA LEU A 216 -9.23 18.15 11.26
C LEU A 216 -9.38 18.85 12.62
N LYS A 217 -9.61 18.08 13.69
CA LYS A 217 -9.63 18.63 15.06
C LYS A 217 -8.28 19.18 15.48
N ARG A 218 -7.19 18.49 15.15
CA ARG A 218 -5.82 18.93 15.46
C ARG A 218 -5.43 20.18 14.68
N PHE A 219 -5.78 20.26 13.39
CA PHE A 219 -5.49 21.44 12.56
C PHE A 219 -6.17 22.72 13.06
N LYS A 220 -7.28 22.61 13.79
CA LYS A 220 -7.87 23.76 14.49
C LYS A 220 -6.91 24.40 15.51
N GLN A 221 -6.04 23.61 16.15
CA GLN A 221 -5.04 24.13 17.09
C GLN A 221 -3.90 24.86 16.36
N GLU A 222 -3.61 24.49 15.11
CA GLU A 222 -2.53 25.04 14.28
C GLU A 222 -2.98 26.18 13.35
N GLN A 223 -4.28 26.43 13.26
CA GLN A 223 -4.92 27.39 12.34
C GLN A 223 -4.57 28.87 12.58
N ARG A 224 -3.67 29.17 13.53
CA ARG A 224 -3.11 30.53 13.69
C ARG A 224 -2.34 31.02 12.46
N ASN A 225 -2.00 30.13 11.51
CA ASN A 225 -1.10 30.46 10.39
C ASN A 225 -1.75 30.45 8.98
N ASN A 226 -3.04 30.10 8.80
CA ASN A 226 -3.70 30.12 7.48
C ASN A 226 -5.21 30.44 7.56
N PRO A 227 -5.61 31.71 7.37
CA PRO A 227 -7.00 32.16 7.53
C PRO A 227 -7.96 31.72 6.40
N GLU A 228 -7.48 31.21 5.27
CA GLU A 228 -8.34 30.70 4.18
C GLU A 228 -8.81 29.26 4.42
N PHE A 229 -8.17 28.55 5.35
CA PHE A 229 -8.51 27.18 5.70
C PHE A 229 -9.52 27.19 6.85
N THR A 230 -10.73 26.63 6.67
CA THR A 230 -11.67 26.36 7.77
C THR A 230 -11.96 24.85 7.87
N PRO A 231 -12.10 24.27 9.08
CA PRO A 231 -12.28 22.82 9.24
C PRO A 231 -13.58 22.36 8.55
N LYS A 232 -14.61 23.22 8.57
CA LYS A 232 -15.88 23.05 7.87
C LYS A 232 -15.72 22.93 6.34
N ASN A 233 -14.93 23.81 5.71
CA ASN A 233 -14.71 23.75 4.26
C ASN A 233 -13.93 22.50 3.85
N HIS A 234 -12.93 22.09 4.65
CA HIS A 234 -12.17 20.87 4.39
C HIS A 234 -12.99 19.61 4.62
N PHE A 235 -13.78 19.57 5.71
CA PHE A 235 -14.75 18.51 5.97
C PHE A 235 -15.74 18.38 4.80
N GLN A 236 -16.26 19.50 4.27
CA GLN A 236 -17.16 19.49 3.12
C GLN A 236 -16.47 18.96 1.86
N LYS A 237 -15.23 19.37 1.56
CA LYS A 237 -14.45 18.84 0.42
C LYS A 237 -14.24 17.33 0.55
N ARG A 238 -13.94 16.84 1.75
CA ARG A 238 -13.77 15.41 2.03
C ARG A 238 -15.07 14.64 1.90
N LEU A 239 -16.17 15.13 2.47
CA LEU A 239 -17.49 14.53 2.32
C LEU A 239 -17.88 14.44 0.84
N ASN A 240 -17.68 15.51 0.07
CA ASN A 240 -17.93 15.52 -1.38
C ASN A 240 -17.04 14.52 -2.14
N SER A 241 -15.78 14.33 -1.72
CA SER A 241 -14.87 13.32 -2.29
C SER A 241 -15.38 11.90 -1.98
N LEU A 242 -15.77 11.61 -0.75
CA LEU A 242 -16.36 10.32 -0.35
C LEU A 242 -17.66 10.03 -1.10
N GLU A 243 -18.56 11.02 -1.21
CA GLU A 243 -19.81 10.91 -1.97
C GLU A 243 -19.55 10.67 -3.47
N ARG A 244 -18.54 11.33 -4.05
CA ARG A 244 -18.11 11.10 -5.43
C ARG A 244 -17.57 9.68 -5.62
N THR A 245 -16.75 9.21 -4.69
CA THR A 245 -16.24 7.84 -4.70
C THR A 245 -17.38 6.83 -4.61
N PHE A 246 -18.39 7.09 -3.76
CA PHE A 246 -19.60 6.27 -3.66
C PHE A 246 -20.41 6.25 -4.96
N SER A 247 -20.61 7.39 -5.63
CA SER A 247 -21.38 7.44 -6.89
C SER A 247 -20.77 6.64 -8.05
N LYS A 248 -19.49 6.26 -7.93
CA LYS A 248 -18.74 5.48 -8.93
C LYS A 248 -18.57 4.01 -8.54
N LEU A 249 -18.97 3.64 -7.33
CA LEU A 249 -18.84 2.31 -6.74
C LEU A 249 -20.12 1.49 -6.94
#